data_AF-A0A9D2DQF1-F1
#
_entry.id   AF-A0A9D2DQF1-F1
#
_cell.length_a   1.000
_cell.length_b   1.000
_cell.length_c   1.000
_cell.angle_alpha   90.00
_cell.angle_beta   90.00
_cell.angle_gamma   90.00
#
_symmetry.space_group_name_H-M   'P 1'
#
loop_
_entity.id
_entity.type
_entity.pdbx_description
1 polymer ?
#
loop_
_entity_poly.entity_id
_entity_poly.type
_entity_poly.pdbx_seq_one_letter_code
_entity_poly.pdbx_strand_id
1 'polypeptide(L)'
;MPNHSHAHPDRDALPAKEGGSLSPEDRALLATIAGVKRYPLVRLELRSSREWELRSTALNHVRLENPDDPMAVIKERGQALARLEQAGLIKIDYRPAVTVAADYAVYRQSAVYRELCALVEEGKGRPGFLFDTPHIRRGRAVLTPEGRRALGSLGG
;
A
#
# COMPACT_ATOMS: atom_id res chain seq x y z
N MET A 1 22.35 1.35 57.08
CA MET A 1 22.11 0.14 56.26
C MET A 1 20.60 -0.05 56.16
N PRO A 2 20.05 -0.24 54.96
CA PRO A 2 18.78 0.37 54.54
C PRO A 2 17.57 -0.56 54.66
N ASN A 3 16.43 0.02 55.02
CA ASN A 3 15.11 -0.58 54.88
C ASN A 3 14.66 -0.41 53.42
N HIS A 4 14.77 -1.46 52.60
CA HIS A 4 14.25 -1.46 51.24
C HIS A 4 12.80 -1.95 51.25
N SER A 5 11.86 -1.01 51.17
CA SER A 5 10.49 -1.26 50.75
C SER A 5 10.48 -1.73 49.29
N HIS A 6 10.09 -2.97 49.05
CA HIS A 6 9.76 -3.46 47.70
C HIS A 6 8.41 -2.89 47.29
N ALA A 7 8.42 -1.79 46.55
CA ALA A 7 7.30 -1.39 45.71
C ALA A 7 7.44 -2.10 44.36
N HIS A 8 6.50 -2.99 44.04
CA HIS A 8 6.29 -3.47 42.67
C HIS A 8 5.80 -2.30 41.82
N PRO A 9 6.45 -1.95 40.70
CA PRO A 9 5.81 -1.12 39.71
C PRO A 9 4.82 -1.98 38.92
N ASP A 10 3.56 -1.53 38.92
CA ASP A 10 2.47 -1.99 38.08
C ASP A 10 2.96 -2.14 36.62
N ARG A 11 3.14 -3.39 36.19
CA ARG A 11 3.30 -3.76 34.79
C ARG A 11 1.90 -4.09 34.28
N ASP A 12 1.23 -3.08 33.74
CA ASP A 12 0.27 -3.19 32.61
C ASP A 12 -0.59 -1.94 32.51
N ALA A 13 0.05 -0.81 32.22
CA ALA A 13 -0.61 0.23 31.43
C ALA A 13 -0.11 0.08 30.00
N LEU A 14 -0.86 -0.68 29.18
CA LEU A 14 -0.81 -0.53 27.73
C LEU A 14 -0.90 0.97 27.42
N PRO A 15 0.02 1.56 26.63
CA PRO A 15 -0.16 2.93 26.23
C PRO A 15 -1.52 3.04 25.54
N ALA A 16 -2.36 3.92 26.08
CA ALA A 16 -3.60 4.33 25.46
C ALA A 16 -3.34 4.57 23.98
N LYS A 17 -4.19 4.03 23.10
CA LYS A 17 -4.17 4.38 21.68
C LYS A 17 -4.13 5.89 21.59
N GLU A 18 -2.98 6.46 21.23
CA GLU A 18 -2.89 7.89 20.96
C GLU A 18 -3.94 8.16 19.90
N GLY A 19 -4.98 8.90 20.29
CA GLY A 19 -5.92 9.54 19.39
C GLY A 19 -5.20 10.64 18.63
N GLY A 20 -4.15 10.27 17.89
CA GLY A 20 -3.36 11.17 17.07
C GLY A 20 -4.24 11.64 15.92
N SER A 21 -4.48 12.95 15.87
CA SER A 21 -5.05 13.59 14.69
C SER A 21 -4.25 13.15 13.45
N LEU A 22 -4.95 12.84 12.35
CA LEU A 22 -4.28 12.58 11.07
C LEU A 22 -3.31 13.71 10.74
N SER A 23 -2.14 13.35 10.21
CA SER A 23 -1.22 14.31 9.61
C SER A 23 -1.93 15.05 8.46
N PRO A 24 -1.54 16.30 8.14
CA PRO A 24 -2.11 17.02 7.01
C PRO A 24 -2.01 16.26 5.68
N GLU A 25 -0.90 15.53 5.47
CA GLU A 25 -0.65 14.72 4.27
C GLU A 25 -1.60 13.52 4.20
N ASP A 26 -1.71 12.74 5.29
CA ASP A 26 -2.58 11.57 5.34
C ASP A 26 -4.05 12.01 5.19
N ARG A 27 -4.42 13.18 5.74
CA ARG A 27 -5.74 13.79 5.58
C ARG A 27 -6.01 14.17 4.12
N ALA A 28 -5.06 14.82 3.46
CA ALA A 28 -5.17 15.21 2.06
C ALA A 28 -5.31 13.99 1.15
N LEU A 29 -4.55 12.93 1.43
CA LEU A 29 -4.68 11.66 0.71
C LEU A 29 -6.06 11.03 0.96
N LEU A 30 -6.52 10.98 2.21
CA LEU A 30 -7.84 10.44 2.56
C LEU A 30 -8.98 11.20 1.86
N ALA A 31 -8.89 12.54 1.82
CA ALA A 31 -9.82 13.40 1.09
C ALA A 31 -9.78 13.14 -0.42
N THR A 32 -8.59 12.94 -1.00
CA THR A 32 -8.43 12.58 -2.41
C THR A 32 -9.11 11.24 -2.73
N ILE A 33 -8.93 10.23 -1.88
CA ILE A 33 -9.60 8.93 -2.02
C ILE A 33 -11.13 9.09 -1.92
N ALA A 34 -11.61 10.00 -1.06
CA ALA A 34 -13.04 10.26 -0.90
C ALA A 34 -13.67 11.02 -2.07
N GLY A 35 -12.90 11.89 -2.71
CA GLY A 35 -13.34 12.71 -3.84
C GLY A 35 -13.48 11.97 -5.16
N VAL A 36 -12.98 10.73 -5.26
CA VAL A 36 -13.02 9.95 -6.50
C VAL A 36 -13.94 8.73 -6.39
N LYS A 37 -14.60 8.37 -7.50
CA LYS A 37 -15.44 7.16 -7.55
C LYS A 37 -14.64 5.88 -7.30
N ARG A 38 -13.39 5.86 -7.75
CA ARG A 38 -12.46 4.73 -7.63
C ARG A 38 -11.06 5.28 -7.47
N TYR A 39 -10.32 4.75 -6.51
CA TYR A 39 -8.91 5.08 -6.32
C TYR A 39 -8.05 3.86 -6.72
N PRO A 40 -7.60 3.77 -7.98
CA PRO A 40 -6.91 2.60 -8.50
C PRO A 40 -5.44 2.58 -8.06
N LEU A 41 -4.98 1.40 -7.67
CA LEU A 41 -3.57 1.14 -7.39
C LEU A 41 -3.23 -0.29 -7.81
N VAL A 42 -1.94 -0.63 -7.90
CA VAL A 42 -1.51 -1.98 -8.28
C VAL A 42 -0.47 -2.52 -7.33
N ARG A 43 -0.33 -3.85 -7.34
CA ARG A 43 0.83 -4.53 -6.80
C ARG A 43 1.61 -5.11 -7.98
N LEU A 44 2.90 -4.83 -8.00
CA LEU A 44 3.83 -5.41 -8.95
C LEU A 44 4.34 -6.73 -8.37
N GLU A 45 4.03 -7.82 -9.08
CA GLU A 45 4.35 -9.18 -8.66
C GLU A 45 5.30 -9.81 -9.68
N LEU A 46 6.21 -10.63 -9.15
CA LEU A 46 7.00 -11.59 -9.89
C LEU A 46 6.30 -12.94 -9.77
N ARG A 47 6.00 -13.58 -10.90
CA ARG A 47 5.27 -14.87 -10.93
C ARG A 47 6.07 -15.90 -11.72
N SER A 48 5.82 -17.17 -11.42
CA SER A 48 6.29 -18.28 -12.25
C SER A 48 5.24 -18.69 -13.28
N SER A 49 5.64 -18.90 -14.53
CA SER A 49 4.82 -19.52 -15.57
C SER A 49 4.62 -21.03 -15.33
N ARG A 50 5.51 -21.66 -14.55
CA ARG A 50 5.53 -23.10 -14.28
C ARG A 50 4.79 -23.48 -13.01
N GLU A 51 4.86 -22.64 -11.98
CA GLU A 51 4.25 -22.88 -10.67
C GLU A 51 3.36 -21.70 -10.26
N TRP A 52 2.04 -21.86 -10.41
CA TRP A 52 1.08 -20.76 -10.23
C TRP A 52 1.03 -20.19 -8.80
N GLU A 53 1.44 -20.99 -7.81
CA GLU A 53 1.54 -20.63 -6.39
C GLU A 53 2.74 -19.73 -6.11
N LEU A 54 3.81 -19.84 -6.91
CA LEU A 54 5.00 -19.02 -6.76
C LEU A 54 4.72 -17.59 -7.20
N ARG A 55 4.58 -16.73 -6.20
CA ARG A 55 4.35 -15.29 -6.37
C ARG A 55 5.18 -14.54 -5.34
N SER A 56 5.99 -13.61 -5.81
CA SER A 56 6.72 -12.66 -4.96
C SER A 56 6.23 -11.24 -5.25
N THR A 57 6.16 -10.41 -4.22
CA THR A 57 5.79 -8.99 -4.38
C THR A 57 7.07 -8.19 -4.59
N ALA A 58 7.23 -7.57 -5.76
CA ALA A 58 8.34 -6.66 -6.04
C ALA A 58 8.07 -5.25 -5.48
N LEU A 59 6.84 -4.75 -5.65
CA LEU A 59 6.43 -3.46 -5.13
C LEU A 59 4.94 -3.45 -4.80
N ASN A 60 4.60 -2.97 -3.61
CA ASN A 60 3.24 -2.97 -3.09
C ASN A 60 2.64 -1.55 -3.13
N HIS A 61 1.33 -1.45 -3.25
CA HIS A 61 0.56 -0.20 -3.19
C HIS A 61 1.00 0.89 -4.20
N VAL A 62 1.32 0.49 -5.43
CA VAL A 62 1.77 1.39 -6.50
C VAL A 62 0.61 2.21 -7.02
N ARG A 63 0.65 3.52 -6.80
CA ARG A 63 -0.26 4.52 -7.36
C ARG A 63 0.54 5.45 -8.28
N LEU A 64 0.14 5.50 -9.56
CA LEU A 64 0.75 6.37 -10.56
C LEU A 64 -0.16 7.52 -10.95
N GLU A 65 0.37 8.74 -10.93
CA GLU A 65 -0.26 9.90 -11.54
C GLU A 65 0.25 10.10 -12.97
N ASN A 66 1.55 9.84 -13.19
CA ASN A 66 2.19 9.86 -14.51
C ASN A 66 2.91 8.53 -14.79
N PRO A 67 3.06 8.13 -16.08
CA PRO A 67 3.79 6.92 -16.44
C PRO A 67 5.27 6.96 -16.03
N ASP A 68 5.86 8.14 -15.91
CA ASP A 68 7.27 8.35 -15.59
C ASP A 68 7.49 8.84 -14.14
N ASP A 69 6.51 8.63 -13.25
CA ASP A 69 6.66 8.96 -11.83
C ASP A 69 7.92 8.27 -11.27
N PRO A 70 8.82 9.01 -10.58
CA PRO A 70 10.04 8.44 -10.02
C PRO A 70 9.74 7.38 -8.95
N MET A 71 10.59 6.35 -8.86
CA MET A 71 10.49 5.28 -7.86
C MET A 71 10.35 5.80 -6.42
N ALA A 72 11.05 6.89 -6.08
CA ALA A 72 10.98 7.51 -4.75
C ALA A 72 9.56 7.99 -4.43
N VAL A 73 8.92 8.73 -5.34
CA VAL A 73 7.55 9.24 -5.19
C VAL A 73 6.54 8.08 -5.14
N ILE A 74 6.74 7.05 -5.96
CA ILE A 74 5.89 5.85 -5.93
C ILE A 74 5.93 5.18 -4.55
N LYS A 75 7.13 5.02 -3.99
CA LYS A 75 7.31 4.41 -2.67
C LYS A 75 6.70 5.25 -1.56
N GLU A 76 6.86 6.57 -1.62
CA GLU A 76 6.27 7.51 -0.67
C GLU A 76 4.73 7.43 -0.66
N ARG A 77 4.09 7.49 -1.84
CA ARG A 77 2.64 7.32 -1.96
C ARG A 77 2.18 5.93 -1.46
N GLY A 78 2.93 4.88 -1.78
CA GLY A 78 2.65 3.53 -1.30
C GLY A 78 2.72 3.40 0.22
N GLN A 79 3.69 4.06 0.85
CA GLN A 79 3.81 4.13 2.31
C GLN A 79 2.65 4.89 2.94
N ALA A 80 2.23 6.01 2.35
CA ALA A 80 1.06 6.76 2.83
C ALA A 80 -0.22 5.92 2.78
N LEU A 81 -0.44 5.17 1.69
CA LEU A 81 -1.54 4.22 1.59
C LEU A 81 -1.46 3.12 2.67
N ALA A 82 -0.27 2.57 2.91
CA ALA A 82 -0.07 1.56 3.94
C ALA A 82 -0.36 2.10 5.35
N ARG A 83 0.04 3.34 5.66
CA ARG A 83 -0.26 3.99 6.94
C ARG A 83 -1.76 4.18 7.13
N LEU A 84 -2.47 4.68 6.12
CA LEU A 84 -3.93 4.84 6.18
C LEU A 84 -4.66 3.50 6.35
N GLU A 85 -4.16 2.43 5.70
CA GLU A 85 -4.71 1.09 5.86
C GLU A 85 -4.45 0.53 7.26
N GLN A 86 -3.23 0.69 7.79
CA GLN A 86 -2.88 0.29 9.16
C GLN A 86 -3.69 1.04 10.22
N ALA A 87 -4.00 2.31 9.97
CA ALA A 87 -4.88 3.11 10.82
C ALA A 87 -6.37 2.72 10.70
N GLY A 88 -6.73 1.80 9.80
CA GLY A 88 -8.10 1.35 9.58
C GLY A 88 -8.99 2.37 8.86
N LEU A 89 -8.41 3.38 8.21
CA LEU A 89 -9.14 4.47 7.56
C LEU A 89 -9.49 4.14 6.10
N ILE A 90 -8.69 3.28 5.49
CA ILE A 90 -8.97 2.70 4.18
C ILE A 90 -8.81 1.18 4.23
N LYS A 91 -9.38 0.52 3.23
CA LYS A 91 -9.12 -0.89 2.90
C LYS A 91 -8.54 -0.97 1.51
N ILE A 92 -7.47 -1.74 1.33
CA ILE A 92 -6.89 -2.01 0.01
C ILE A 92 -7.31 -3.40 -0.46
N ASP A 93 -8.04 -3.42 -1.56
CA ASP A 93 -8.60 -4.64 -2.15
C ASP A 93 -7.87 -4.98 -3.46
N TYR A 94 -7.08 -6.07 -3.44
CA TYR A 94 -6.38 -6.63 -4.60
C TYR A 94 -7.15 -7.78 -5.28
N ARG A 95 -8.45 -7.93 -4.99
CA ARG A 95 -9.36 -8.85 -5.66
C ARG A 95 -10.69 -8.15 -5.99
N PRO A 96 -10.66 -6.96 -6.61
CA PRO A 96 -11.90 -6.29 -6.98
C PRO A 96 -12.67 -7.13 -7.99
N ALA A 97 -13.96 -7.37 -7.73
CA ALA A 97 -14.84 -8.12 -8.64
C ALA A 97 -14.98 -7.45 -10.01
N VAL A 98 -14.89 -6.11 -10.05
CA VAL A 98 -14.96 -5.31 -11.28
C VAL A 98 -13.86 -4.26 -11.29
N THR A 99 -13.13 -4.18 -12.39
CA THR A 99 -12.13 -3.14 -12.67
C THR A 99 -12.44 -2.44 -13.98
N VAL A 100 -12.24 -1.14 -14.06
CA VAL A 100 -12.32 -0.39 -15.34
C VAL A 100 -10.94 -0.35 -15.97
N ALA A 101 -10.80 -0.81 -17.21
CA ALA A 101 -9.50 -0.94 -17.87
C ALA A 101 -8.73 0.41 -17.95
N ALA A 102 -9.44 1.51 -18.21
CA ALA A 102 -8.87 2.86 -18.27
C ALA A 102 -8.14 3.26 -16.98
N ASP A 103 -8.66 2.89 -15.81
CA ASP A 103 -8.06 3.19 -14.50
C ASP A 103 -6.66 2.57 -14.34
N TYR A 104 -6.32 1.54 -15.14
CA TYR A 104 -5.06 0.80 -15.06
C TYR A 104 -4.19 0.89 -16.31
N ALA A 105 -4.61 1.65 -17.33
CA ALA A 105 -3.91 1.73 -18.60
C ALA A 105 -2.47 2.25 -18.44
N VAL A 106 -2.29 3.26 -17.59
CA VAL A 106 -0.99 3.92 -17.33
C VAL A 106 0.09 2.96 -16.83
N TYR A 107 -0.28 1.95 -16.03
CA TYR A 107 0.71 1.08 -15.37
C TYR A 107 1.49 0.22 -16.36
N ARG A 108 0.86 -0.27 -17.44
CA ARG A 108 1.56 -1.08 -18.45
C ARG A 108 2.57 -0.28 -19.27
N GLN A 109 2.40 1.03 -19.36
CA GLN A 109 3.28 1.93 -20.10
C GLN A 109 4.32 2.61 -19.20
N SER A 110 4.25 2.36 -17.89
CA SER A 110 5.06 3.08 -16.91
C SER A 110 6.53 2.67 -16.89
N ALA A 111 7.40 3.60 -16.49
CA ALA A 111 8.81 3.35 -16.22
C ALA A 111 9.00 2.23 -15.17
N VAL A 112 8.24 2.26 -14.08
CA VAL A 112 8.33 1.25 -13.01
C VAL A 112 7.95 -0.16 -13.49
N TYR A 113 7.03 -0.29 -14.45
CA TYR A 113 6.71 -1.59 -15.02
C TYR A 113 7.79 -2.08 -15.98
N ARG A 114 8.43 -1.17 -16.74
CA ARG A 114 9.61 -1.52 -17.54
C ARG A 114 10.75 -2.03 -16.68
N GLU A 115 10.99 -1.42 -15.51
CA GLU A 115 11.97 -1.92 -14.53
C GLU A 115 11.63 -3.33 -14.03
N LEU A 116 10.36 -3.62 -13.75
CA LEU A 116 9.92 -4.97 -13.37
C LEU A 116 10.18 -5.99 -14.48
N CYS A 117 9.91 -5.63 -15.75
CA CYS A 117 10.20 -6.50 -16.89
C CYS A 117 11.71 -6.76 -17.01
N ALA A 118 12.54 -5.73 -16.88
CA ALA A 118 13.99 -5.87 -16.93
C ALA A 118 14.52 -6.79 -15.82
N LEU A 119 13.99 -6.67 -14.59
CA LEU A 119 14.33 -7.54 -13.46
C LEU A 119 14.02 -9.02 -13.77
N VAL A 120 12.88 -9.29 -14.42
CA VAL A 120 12.51 -10.65 -14.83
C VAL A 120 13.46 -11.19 -15.89
N GLU A 121 13.76 -10.40 -16.93
CA GLU A 121 14.67 -10.83 -17.99
C GLU A 121 16.09 -11.10 -17.48
N GLU A 122 16.60 -10.25 -16.58
CA GLU A 122 17.87 -10.50 -15.91
C GLU A 122 17.83 -11.79 -15.08
N GLY A 123 16.74 -12.01 -14.34
CA GLY A 123 16.56 -13.21 -13.54
C GLY A 123 16.54 -14.50 -14.36
N LYS A 124 15.92 -14.50 -15.55
CA LYS A 124 15.87 -15.68 -16.45
C LYS A 124 17.26 -16.18 -16.87
N GLY A 125 18.26 -15.31 -16.89
CA GLY A 125 19.65 -15.69 -17.18
C GLY A 125 20.35 -16.45 -16.04
N ARG A 126 19.73 -16.51 -14.84
CA ARG A 126 20.33 -17.11 -13.64
C ARG A 126 19.84 -18.56 -13.46
N PRO A 127 20.74 -19.54 -13.26
CA PRO A 127 20.34 -20.92 -12.97
C PRO A 127 19.40 -21.01 -11.76
N GLY A 128 18.29 -21.72 -11.91
CA GLY A 128 17.32 -21.93 -10.82
C GLY A 128 16.36 -20.76 -10.55
N PHE A 129 16.35 -19.70 -11.36
CA PHE A 129 15.38 -18.62 -11.21
C PHE A 129 13.97 -19.06 -11.59
N LEU A 130 13.01 -18.88 -10.68
CA LEU A 130 11.64 -19.40 -10.82
C LEU A 130 10.63 -18.35 -11.33
N PHE A 131 10.93 -17.05 -11.20
CA PHE A 131 9.96 -15.97 -11.43
C PHE A 131 10.11 -15.30 -12.82
N ASP A 132 9.70 -16.00 -13.85
CA ASP A 132 9.88 -15.62 -15.26
C ASP A 132 8.80 -14.67 -15.84
N THR A 133 7.85 -14.22 -15.03
CA THR A 133 6.69 -13.46 -15.51
C THR A 133 6.46 -12.19 -14.66
N PRO A 134 6.56 -10.97 -15.24
CA PRO A 134 6.15 -9.74 -14.57
C PRO A 134 4.63 -9.65 -14.56
N HIS A 135 4.04 -9.23 -13.44
CA HIS A 135 2.59 -9.18 -13.30
C HIS A 135 2.10 -7.92 -12.59
N ILE A 136 1.05 -7.31 -13.15
CA ILE A 136 0.32 -6.20 -12.54
C ILE A 136 -0.95 -6.76 -11.89
N ARG A 137 -0.93 -6.88 -10.56
CA ARG A 137 -2.13 -7.19 -9.81
C ARG A 137 -2.91 -5.92 -9.51
N ARG A 138 -4.08 -5.80 -10.13
CA ARG A 138 -4.97 -4.65 -9.94
C ARG A 138 -5.56 -4.62 -8.54
N GLY A 139 -5.69 -3.43 -7.98
CA GLY A 139 -6.37 -3.20 -6.72
C GLY A 139 -6.96 -1.80 -6.62
N ARG A 140 -7.67 -1.56 -5.52
CA ARG A 140 -8.29 -0.28 -5.23
C ARG A 140 -8.22 0.04 -3.76
N ALA A 141 -8.14 1.32 -3.43
CA ALA A 141 -8.37 1.82 -2.08
C ALA A 141 -9.83 2.25 -1.93
N VAL A 142 -10.43 1.93 -0.79
CA VAL A 142 -11.80 2.31 -0.43
C VAL A 142 -11.80 2.83 1.00
N LEU A 143 -12.53 3.92 1.26
CA LEU A 143 -12.70 4.40 2.64
C LEU A 143 -13.49 3.40 3.48
N THR A 144 -13.05 3.22 4.71
CA THR A 144 -13.84 2.58 5.77
C THR A 144 -14.83 3.59 6.36
N PRO A 145 -15.83 3.14 7.14
CA PRO A 145 -16.68 4.02 7.93
C PRO A 145 -15.85 4.96 8.85
N GLU A 146 -14.77 4.44 9.43
CA GLU A 146 -13.83 5.18 10.27
C GLU A 146 -13.14 6.30 9.48
N GLY A 147 -12.64 6.00 8.28
CA GLY A 147 -12.03 6.99 7.39
C GLY A 147 -13.01 8.10 6.99
N ARG A 148 -14.28 7.76 6.73
CA ARG A 148 -15.32 8.77 6.44
C ARG A 148 -15.59 9.67 7.64
N ARG A 149 -15.66 9.10 8.85
CA ARG A 149 -15.84 9.89 10.08
C ARG A 149 -14.66 10.82 10.32
N ALA A 150 -13.42 10.33 10.12
CA ALA A 150 -12.21 11.14 10.28
C ALA A 150 -12.16 12.37 9.35
N LEU A 151 -12.80 12.30 8.18
CA LEU A 151 -12.99 13.45 7.29
C LEU A 151 -14.12 14.38 7.75
N GLY A 152 -15.22 13.83 8.28
CA GLY A 152 -16.43 14.57 8.65
C GLY A 152 -16.37 15.27 10.02
N SER A 153 -15.56 14.80 10.97
CA SER A 153 -15.50 15.32 12.35
C SER A 153 -14.81 16.70 12.50
N LEU A 154 -14.68 17.48 11.42
CA LEU A 154 -14.09 18.83 11.40
C LEU A 154 -14.92 19.84 10.60
N GLY A 155 -16.17 19.52 10.27
CA GLY A 155 -17.12 20.40 9.57
C GLY A 155 -18.31 20.85 10.42
N GLY A 156 -18.19 20.86 11.75
CA GLY A 156 -19.22 21.31 12.69
C GLY A 156 -18.68 22.39 13.63
#